data_AF-A0A445CTY2-F1
#
_entry.id   AF-A0A445CTY2-F1
#
_cell.length_a   1.000
_cell.length_b   1.000
_cell.length_c   1.000
_cell.angle_alpha   90.00
_cell.angle_beta   90.00
_cell.angle_gamma   90.00
#
_symmetry.space_group_name_H-M   'P 1'
#
loop_
_entity.id
_entity.type
_entity.pdbx_description
1 polymer ?
#
loop_
_entity_poly.entity_id
_entity_poly.type
_entity_poly.pdbx_seq_one_letter_code
_entity_poly.pdbx_strand_id
1 'polypeptide(L)'
;MEKPTTYTKWRLKENQAYSSSSNPETPLADKHGVDSPGRPQGSKKSKRKGKGKSQMSEDFSEKKSSIEKRKEVEREKLGAKIMAIKEKELQIQAAIKNKNYKLREVEINAKEREREMDMQILNADTSIMSVKRRALHEIACEKIIAKWFT
;
A
#
# COMPACT_ATOMS: atom_id res chain seq x y z
N MET A 1 -33.59 -11.33 11.79
CA MET A 1 -33.45 -9.86 11.64
C MET A 1 -32.05 -9.58 11.12
N GLU A 2 -31.90 -9.59 9.80
CA GLU A 2 -30.62 -9.39 9.12
C GLU A 2 -30.40 -7.89 8.88
N LYS A 3 -29.21 -7.40 9.24
CA LYS A 3 -28.83 -6.00 9.03
C LYS A 3 -28.28 -5.84 7.61
N PRO A 4 -28.74 -4.86 6.81
CA PRO A 4 -28.16 -4.64 5.49
C PRO A 4 -26.82 -3.91 5.61
N THR A 5 -25.76 -4.54 5.10
CA THR A 5 -24.46 -3.92 4.81
C THR A 5 -24.55 -3.10 3.52
N THR A 6 -24.50 -1.77 3.61
CA THR A 6 -24.42 -0.89 2.44
C THR A 6 -22.97 -0.73 1.99
N TYR A 7 -22.58 -1.47 0.95
CA TYR A 7 -21.33 -1.22 0.23
C TYR A 7 -21.59 -0.14 -0.84
N THR A 8 -20.98 1.04 -0.70
CA THR A 8 -21.06 2.10 -1.72
C THR A 8 -20.28 1.67 -2.97
N LYS A 9 -21.02 1.23 -3.99
CA LYS A 9 -20.54 0.94 -5.35
C LYS A 9 -20.36 2.26 -6.10
N TRP A 10 -19.11 2.69 -6.30
CA TRP A 10 -18.81 3.82 -7.17
C TRP A 10 -19.16 3.46 -8.62
N ARG A 11 -20.22 4.08 -9.15
CA ARG A 11 -20.65 3.98 -10.55
C ARG A 11 -19.81 4.95 -11.38
N LEU A 12 -18.91 4.42 -12.22
CA LEU A 12 -18.28 5.21 -13.29
C LEU A 12 -19.36 5.59 -14.31
N LYS A 13 -19.49 6.90 -14.58
CA LYS A 13 -20.35 7.43 -15.63
C LYS A 13 -19.78 7.01 -17.00
N GLU A 14 -20.62 6.32 -17.74
CA GLU A 14 -20.54 5.99 -19.16
C GLU A 14 -20.44 7.29 -19.96
N ASN A 15 -19.26 7.58 -20.51
CA ASN A 15 -19.04 8.70 -21.41
C ASN A 15 -18.61 8.17 -22.79
N GLN A 16 -19.44 8.54 -23.76
CA GLN A 16 -19.12 8.77 -25.17
C GLN A 16 -18.95 7.55 -26.07
N ALA A 17 -20.00 7.41 -26.89
CA ALA A 17 -19.99 6.85 -28.22
C ALA A 17 -18.77 7.32 -29.04
N TYR A 18 -18.03 6.34 -29.57
CA TYR A 18 -17.33 6.51 -30.83
C TYR A 18 -17.87 5.47 -31.79
N SER A 19 -18.68 5.95 -32.74
CA SER A 19 -19.16 5.22 -33.89
C SER A 19 -17.99 4.60 -34.65
N SER A 20 -18.10 3.31 -34.98
CA SER A 20 -17.25 2.67 -35.98
C SER A 20 -17.45 3.39 -37.32
N SER A 21 -16.54 4.32 -37.66
CA SER A 21 -16.48 4.89 -39.01
C SER A 21 -15.92 3.82 -39.94
N SER A 22 -16.80 3.28 -40.78
CA SER A 22 -16.47 2.47 -41.95
C SER A 22 -15.34 3.10 -42.76
N ASN A 23 -14.42 2.27 -43.26
CA ASN A 23 -13.39 2.68 -44.22
C ASN A 23 -14.01 3.48 -45.38
N PRO A 24 -13.38 4.56 -45.86
CA PRO A 24 -13.79 5.16 -47.12
C PRO A 24 -13.52 4.17 -48.27
N GLU A 25 -14.57 3.90 -49.05
CA GLU A 25 -14.48 3.16 -50.30
C GLU A 25 -13.53 3.86 -51.28
N THR A 26 -12.68 3.06 -51.93
CA THR A 26 -11.79 3.48 -53.00
C THR A 26 -12.62 3.97 -54.19
N PRO A 27 -12.50 5.22 -54.66
CA PRO A 27 -13.13 5.61 -55.92
C PRO A 27 -12.42 4.89 -57.07
N LEU A 28 -13.15 3.96 -57.69
CA LEU A 28 -12.82 3.34 -58.96
C LEU A 28 -12.98 4.40 -60.06
N ALA A 29 -11.89 5.10 -60.38
CA ALA A 29 -11.88 6.05 -61.48
C ALA A 29 -11.84 5.30 -62.82
N ASP A 30 -12.92 5.48 -63.56
CA ASP A 30 -13.18 5.00 -64.91
C ASP A 30 -12.22 5.63 -65.94
N LYS A 31 -12.06 4.94 -67.06
CA LYS A 31 -11.02 5.21 -68.06
C LYS A 31 -11.45 6.26 -69.07
N HIS A 32 -10.68 7.33 -69.22
CA HIS A 32 -10.42 8.09 -70.46
C HIS A 32 -9.13 8.91 -70.17
N GLY A 33 -8.04 8.89 -70.92
CA GLY A 33 -7.89 9.05 -72.36
C GLY A 33 -6.90 10.22 -72.57
N VAL A 34 -5.65 9.88 -72.94
CA VAL A 34 -4.66 10.73 -73.64
C VAL A 34 -4.06 11.92 -72.87
N ASP A 35 -2.81 11.79 -72.40
CA ASP A 35 -1.61 12.43 -72.99
C ASP A 35 -0.39 12.06 -72.13
N SER A 36 0.63 11.48 -72.76
CA SER A 36 1.83 11.01 -72.04
C SER A 36 2.79 12.17 -71.83
N PRO A 37 3.14 12.57 -70.60
CA PRO A 37 4.18 13.56 -70.41
C PRO A 37 5.53 12.94 -70.78
N GLY A 38 6.17 13.50 -71.81
CA GLY A 38 7.47 13.09 -72.31
C GLY A 38 8.50 12.98 -71.17
N ARG A 39 9.18 11.83 -71.12
CA ARG A 39 10.17 11.49 -70.09
C ARG A 39 11.32 12.51 -70.12
N PRO A 40 11.67 13.21 -69.01
CA PRO A 40 12.82 14.10 -69.03
C PRO A 40 14.10 13.29 -69.20
N GLN A 41 14.93 13.73 -70.15
CA GLN A 41 16.21 13.15 -70.49
C GLN A 41 17.15 13.21 -69.27
N GLY A 42 17.60 12.04 -68.81
CA GLY A 42 18.30 11.88 -67.55
C GLY A 42 19.63 12.65 -67.47
N SER A 43 19.75 13.52 -66.47
CA SER A 43 21.01 14.15 -66.09
C SER A 43 21.99 13.11 -65.51
N LYS A 44 23.21 13.02 -66.05
CA LYS A 44 24.28 12.16 -65.53
C LYS A 44 24.62 12.55 -64.08
N LYS A 45 24.37 11.63 -63.15
CA LYS A 45 24.69 11.76 -61.72
C LYS A 45 26.22 11.82 -61.54
N SER A 46 26.73 12.93 -61.02
CA SER A 46 28.07 13.00 -60.43
C SER A 46 28.07 12.24 -59.10
N LYS A 47 28.95 11.23 -58.97
CA LYS A 47 29.16 10.52 -57.71
C LYS A 47 29.86 11.47 -56.72
N ARG A 48 29.12 12.07 -55.79
CA ARG A 48 29.72 12.67 -54.58
C ARG A 48 30.21 11.53 -53.69
N LYS A 49 31.52 11.46 -53.41
CA LYS A 49 32.05 10.57 -52.35
C LYS A 49 31.47 11.03 -51.02
N GLY A 50 30.53 10.26 -50.48
CA GLY A 50 29.97 10.48 -49.15
C GLY A 50 31.04 10.22 -48.10
N LYS A 51 31.59 11.30 -47.53
CA LYS A 51 32.40 11.27 -46.32
C LYS A 51 31.45 11.58 -45.16
N GLY A 52 31.06 10.55 -44.41
CA GLY A 52 30.09 10.69 -43.33
C GLY A 52 29.44 9.36 -42.97
N LYS A 53 30.21 8.45 -42.37
CA LYS A 53 29.67 7.23 -41.76
C LYS A 53 30.19 6.94 -40.34
N SER A 54 31.11 7.76 -39.81
CA SER A 54 31.78 7.44 -38.54
C SER A 54 31.20 8.13 -37.30
N GLN A 55 30.56 9.30 -37.42
CA GLN A 55 30.14 10.07 -36.23
C GLN A 55 28.89 9.51 -35.52
N MET A 56 27.97 8.87 -36.24
CA MET A 56 26.70 8.45 -35.64
C MET A 56 26.86 7.30 -34.64
N SER A 57 27.89 6.45 -34.75
CA SER A 57 28.05 5.26 -33.90
C SER A 57 28.55 5.56 -32.48
N GLU A 58 29.34 6.62 -32.30
CA GLU A 58 29.82 7.07 -30.98
C GLU A 58 28.72 7.76 -30.16
N ASP A 59 27.91 8.61 -30.79
CA ASP A 59 26.80 9.28 -30.11
C ASP A 59 25.76 8.28 -29.54
N PHE A 60 25.51 7.17 -30.23
CA PHE A 60 24.61 6.11 -29.74
C PHE A 60 25.23 5.27 -28.62
N SER A 61 26.54 5.03 -28.62
CA SER A 61 27.22 4.25 -27.58
C SER A 61 27.36 5.06 -26.29
N GLU A 62 27.70 6.34 -26.37
CA GLU A 62 27.72 7.26 -25.22
C GLU A 62 26.33 7.40 -24.59
N LYS A 63 25.29 7.61 -25.41
CA LYS A 63 23.90 7.70 -24.94
C LYS A 63 23.44 6.41 -24.25
N LYS A 64 23.82 5.24 -24.77
CA LYS A 64 23.56 3.94 -24.10
C LYS A 64 24.24 3.87 -22.73
N SER A 65 25.53 4.20 -22.66
CA SER A 65 26.29 4.16 -21.39
C SER A 65 25.73 5.13 -20.34
N SER A 66 25.25 6.30 -20.77
CA SER A 66 24.63 7.31 -19.89
C SER A 66 23.28 6.82 -19.34
N ILE A 67 22.46 6.18 -20.17
CA ILE A 67 21.20 5.56 -19.74
C ILE A 67 21.47 4.41 -18.76
N GLU A 68 22.51 3.61 -19.00
CA GLU A 68 22.88 2.49 -18.13
C GLU A 68 23.33 2.95 -16.74
N LYS A 69 24.19 3.97 -16.68
CA LYS A 69 24.58 4.62 -15.41
C LYS A 69 23.39 5.19 -14.64
N ARG A 70 22.42 5.80 -15.34
CA ARG A 70 21.18 6.28 -14.69
C ARG A 70 20.35 5.15 -14.09
N LYS A 71 20.21 4.03 -14.80
CA LYS A 71 19.50 2.85 -14.29
C LYS A 71 20.17 2.26 -13.06
N GLU A 72 21.50 2.25 -13.03
CA GLU A 72 22.27 1.78 -11.87
C GLU A 72 22.02 2.66 -10.64
N VAL A 73 22.12 3.98 -10.78
CA VAL A 73 21.79 4.94 -9.72
C VAL A 73 20.34 4.79 -9.24
N GLU A 74 19.39 4.52 -10.13
CA GLU A 74 18.00 4.27 -9.74
C GLU A 74 17.83 2.96 -8.97
N ARG A 75 18.51 1.89 -9.37
CA ARG A 75 18.51 0.61 -8.64
C ARG A 75 19.08 0.77 -7.24
N GLU A 76 20.18 1.51 -7.09
CA GLU A 76 20.75 1.83 -5.77
C GLU A 76 19.77 2.63 -4.90
N LYS A 77 19.13 3.65 -5.46
CA LYS A 77 18.10 4.44 -4.75
C LYS A 77 16.90 3.60 -4.33
N LEU A 78 16.45 2.69 -5.18
CA LEU A 78 15.36 1.76 -4.84
C LEU A 78 15.79 0.80 -3.73
N GLY A 79 17.02 0.26 -3.81
CA GLY A 79 17.59 -0.57 -2.74
C GLY A 79 17.62 0.14 -1.39
N ALA A 80 18.08 1.40 -1.36
CA ALA A 80 18.09 2.22 -0.15
C ALA A 80 16.67 2.44 0.41
N LYS A 81 15.68 2.74 -0.45
CA LYS A 81 14.28 2.89 -0.03
C LYS A 81 13.69 1.62 0.56
N ILE A 82 13.99 0.46 -0.03
CA ILE A 82 13.52 -0.85 0.47
C ILE A 82 14.07 -1.11 1.87
N MET A 83 15.37 -0.85 2.10
CA MET A 83 15.97 -1.02 3.43
C MET A 83 15.34 -0.08 4.46
N ALA A 84 15.12 1.18 4.11
CA ALA A 84 14.48 2.15 4.99
C ALA A 84 13.03 1.76 5.35
N ILE A 85 12.27 1.18 4.42
CA ILE A 85 10.92 0.67 4.69
C ILE A 85 10.98 -0.52 5.64
N LYS A 86 11.83 -1.51 5.37
CA LYS A 86 12.01 -2.69 6.23
C LYS A 86 12.43 -2.31 7.65
N GLU A 87 13.32 -1.33 7.78
CA GLU A 87 13.73 -0.81 9.08
C GLU A 87 12.56 -0.19 9.84
N LYS A 88 11.75 0.65 9.18
CA LYS A 88 10.55 1.24 9.80
C LYS A 88 9.53 0.17 10.19
N GLU A 89 9.33 -0.86 9.39
CA GLU A 89 8.45 -1.98 9.73
C GLU A 89 8.92 -2.70 10.99
N LEU A 90 10.23 -2.96 11.12
CA LEU A 90 10.81 -3.56 12.32
C LEU A 90 10.64 -2.66 13.55
N GLN A 91 10.87 -1.35 13.42
CA GLN A 91 10.65 -0.39 14.51
C GLN A 91 9.19 -0.36 14.96
N ILE A 92 8.23 -0.37 14.02
CA ILE A 92 6.79 -0.42 14.33
C ILE A 92 6.43 -1.71 15.06
N GLN A 93 6.91 -2.86 14.57
CA GLN A 93 6.66 -4.15 15.23
C GLN A 93 7.20 -4.17 16.66
N ALA A 94 8.43 -3.68 16.87
CA ALA A 94 9.03 -3.58 18.19
C ALA A 94 8.24 -2.65 19.12
N ALA A 95 7.77 -1.50 18.61
CA ALA A 95 6.96 -0.56 19.36
C ALA A 95 5.61 -1.16 19.78
N ILE A 96 4.92 -1.88 18.88
CA ILE A 96 3.66 -2.56 19.19
C ILE A 96 3.91 -3.63 20.26
N LYS A 97 4.94 -4.46 20.08
CA LYS A 97 5.28 -5.52 21.02
C LYS A 97 5.56 -4.95 22.41
N ASN A 98 6.35 -3.88 22.50
CA ASN A 98 6.66 -3.18 23.76
C ASN A 98 5.39 -2.63 24.43
N LYS A 99 4.53 -1.94 23.66
CA LYS A 99 3.25 -1.43 24.19
C LYS A 99 2.36 -2.55 24.72
N ASN A 100 2.29 -3.68 24.02
CA ASN A 100 1.50 -4.83 24.46
C ASN A 100 2.03 -5.44 25.76
N TYR A 101 3.35 -5.53 25.93
CA TYR A 101 3.93 -5.98 27.20
C TYR A 101 3.59 -5.03 28.35
N LYS A 102 3.75 -3.71 28.14
CA LYS A 102 3.41 -2.71 29.16
C LYS A 102 1.93 -2.73 29.53
N LEU A 103 1.05 -2.88 28.55
CA LEU A 103 -0.40 -3.01 28.79
C LEU A 103 -0.71 -4.25 29.64
N ARG A 104 -0.10 -5.39 29.30
CA ARG A 104 -0.26 -6.63 30.07
C ARG A 104 0.24 -6.48 31.51
N GLU A 105 1.37 -5.82 31.70
CA GLU A 105 1.94 -5.55 33.03
C GLU A 105 1.01 -4.67 33.87
N VAL A 106 0.49 -3.57 33.30
CA VAL A 106 -0.47 -2.71 33.99
C VAL A 106 -1.76 -3.47 34.33
N GLU A 107 -2.24 -4.34 33.43
CA GLU A 107 -3.43 -5.16 33.68
C GLU A 107 -3.22 -6.16 34.82
N ILE A 108 -2.09 -6.86 34.83
CA ILE A 108 -1.73 -7.80 35.89
C ILE A 108 -1.62 -7.06 37.22
N ASN A 109 -0.90 -5.93 37.26
CA ASN A 109 -0.74 -5.14 38.47
C ASN A 109 -2.08 -4.57 38.98
N ALA A 110 -3.02 -4.23 38.09
CA ALA A 110 -4.36 -3.80 38.50
C ALA A 110 -5.16 -4.95 39.13
N LYS A 111 -5.13 -6.14 38.53
CA LYS A 111 -5.77 -7.34 39.06
C LYS A 111 -5.15 -7.76 40.40
N GLU A 112 -3.84 -7.63 40.55
CA GLU A 112 -3.15 -7.94 41.81
C GLU A 112 -3.54 -6.97 42.93
N ARG A 113 -3.61 -5.66 42.63
CA ARG A 113 -4.13 -4.67 43.60
C ARG A 113 -5.56 -4.94 44.02
N GLU A 114 -6.40 -5.35 43.08
CA GLU A 114 -7.78 -5.72 43.38
C GLU A 114 -7.86 -6.95 44.28
N ARG A 115 -7.10 -8.01 43.98
CA ARG A 115 -7.01 -9.20 44.85
C ARG A 115 -6.49 -8.87 46.23
N GLU A 116 -5.50 -7.99 46.33
CA GLU A 116 -4.94 -7.56 47.62
C GLU A 116 -6.00 -6.83 48.46
N MET A 117 -6.74 -5.90 47.86
CA MET A 117 -7.85 -5.22 48.54
C MET A 117 -8.93 -6.21 48.98
N ASP A 118 -9.32 -7.12 48.08
CA ASP A 118 -10.31 -8.17 48.37
C ASP A 118 -9.83 -9.09 49.52
N MET A 119 -8.55 -9.45 49.55
CA MET A 119 -7.95 -10.24 50.64
C MET A 119 -7.93 -9.49 51.97
N GLN A 120 -7.67 -8.18 51.96
CA GLN A 120 -7.74 -7.36 53.17
C GLN A 120 -9.16 -7.32 53.75
N ILE A 121 -10.18 -7.29 52.88
CA ILE A 121 -11.59 -7.40 53.31
C ILE A 121 -11.84 -8.75 53.97
N LEU A 122 -11.41 -9.85 53.34
CA LEU A 122 -11.59 -11.20 53.91
C LEU A 122 -10.89 -11.36 55.27
N ASN A 123 -9.70 -10.79 55.43
CA ASN A 123 -8.87 -10.95 56.63
C ASN A 123 -9.19 -9.92 57.74
N ALA A 124 -10.14 -9.01 57.54
CA ALA A 124 -10.44 -7.97 58.51
C ALA A 124 -10.98 -8.54 59.83
N ASP A 125 -10.50 -8.02 60.96
CA ASP A 125 -11.02 -8.41 62.28
C ASP A 125 -12.46 -7.90 62.47
N THR A 126 -13.38 -8.84 62.65
CA THR A 126 -14.81 -8.59 62.83
C THR A 126 -15.25 -8.50 64.29
N SER A 127 -14.33 -8.75 65.24
CA SER A 127 -14.61 -8.78 66.68
C SER A 127 -15.22 -7.46 67.18
N ILE A 128 -14.71 -6.33 66.68
CA ILE A 128 -15.14 -4.96 67.03
C ILE A 128 -16.35 -4.47 66.20
N MET A 129 -16.73 -5.18 65.14
CA MET A 129 -17.83 -4.76 64.26
C MET A 129 -19.20 -4.98 64.92
N SER A 130 -20.14 -4.04 64.75
CA SER A 130 -21.54 -4.23 65.15
C SER A 130 -22.21 -5.35 64.33
N VAL A 131 -23.27 -5.99 64.87
CA VAL A 131 -24.02 -7.07 64.19
C VAL A 131 -24.44 -6.69 62.76
N LYS A 132 -24.97 -5.48 62.56
CA LYS A 132 -25.37 -5.00 61.22
C LYS A 132 -24.18 -4.90 60.25
N ARG A 133 -23.00 -4.51 60.73
CA ARG A 133 -21.77 -4.43 59.92
C ARG A 133 -21.18 -5.80 59.64
N ARG A 134 -21.22 -6.74 60.59
CA ARG A 134 -20.79 -8.12 60.37
C ARG A 134 -21.61 -8.81 59.28
N ALA A 135 -22.94 -8.66 59.29
CA ALA A 135 -23.79 -9.22 58.24
C ALA A 135 -23.45 -8.67 56.84
N LEU A 136 -23.11 -7.38 56.73
CA LEU A 136 -22.65 -6.79 55.46
C LEU A 136 -21.27 -7.29 55.05
N HIS A 137 -20.36 -7.45 56.00
CA HIS A 137 -19.02 -8.01 55.78
C HIS A 137 -19.10 -9.46 55.30
N GLU A 138 -19.96 -10.28 55.90
CA GLU A 138 -20.21 -11.67 55.48
C GLU A 138 -20.68 -11.75 54.02
N ILE A 139 -21.67 -10.94 53.64
CA ILE A 139 -22.15 -10.86 52.24
C ILE A 139 -21.03 -10.40 51.29
N ALA A 140 -20.17 -9.47 51.71
CA ALA A 140 -19.04 -9.03 50.90
C ALA A 140 -18.00 -10.15 50.74
N CYS A 141 -17.69 -10.88 51.81
CA CYS A 141 -16.79 -12.03 51.80
C CYS A 141 -17.29 -13.13 50.85
N GLU A 142 -18.59 -13.47 50.91
CA GLU A 142 -19.20 -14.45 50.00
C GLU A 142 -19.00 -14.06 48.52
N LYS A 143 -19.23 -12.79 48.18
CA LYS A 143 -19.03 -12.29 46.81
C LYS A 143 -17.57 -12.39 46.36
N ILE A 144 -16.63 -12.09 47.25
CA ILE A 144 -15.20 -12.18 46.97
C ILE A 144 -14.78 -13.64 46.79
N ILE A 145 -15.27 -14.53 47.66
CA ILE A 145 -15.01 -15.98 47.56
C ILE A 145 -15.53 -16.51 46.23
N ALA A 146 -16.75 -16.16 45.85
CA ALA A 146 -17.35 -16.55 44.57
C ALA A 146 -16.63 -15.97 43.33
N LYS A 147 -15.88 -14.88 43.49
CA LYS A 147 -15.15 -14.24 42.40
C LYS A 147 -13.78 -14.90 42.16
N TRP A 148 -13.12 -15.38 43.21
CA TRP A 148 -11.73 -15.84 43.14
C TRP A 148 -11.51 -17.33 43.41
N PHE A 149 -12.45 -18.00 44.10
CA PHE A 149 -12.25 -19.35 44.65
C PHE A 149 -13.30 -20.38 44.20
N THR A 150 -14.21 -20.00 43.30
CA THR A 150 -15.17 -20.90 42.62
C THR A 150 -14.98 -20.82 41.12
#